data_AF-W6QF70-F1
#
_entry.id   AF-W6QF70-F1
#
_cell.length_a   1.000
_cell.length_b   1.000
_cell.length_c   1.000
_cell.angle_alpha   90.00
_cell.angle_beta   90.00
_cell.angle_gamma   90.00
#
_symmetry.space_group_name_H-M   'P 1'
#
loop_
_entity.id
_entity.type
_entity.pdbx_description
1 polymer ?
#
loop_
_entity_poly.entity_id
_entity_poly.type
_entity_poly.pdbx_seq_one_letter_code
_entity_poly.pdbx_strand_id
1 'polypeptide(L)'
;MAPSINYSLVHIGSETVSFDMHRLVQLSVRTWQEIHLELARWQEKARATMAEMSPNGEYESWTECKRLLPHAQEGVKPSFNTDEDDSMNDATILSTCGWYLHRQGAYFDAEAMRRRAFVRRAKMIGPEHPYTLASANQLGLVLDSQEKYEEAEAMYRQGLEVREKLLGPENLDTINSVNNIGHLLRKQGKFAMAEAMYRRASCYGQQCQ
;
A
#
# COMPACT_ATOMS: atom_id res chain seq x y z
N MET A 1 -26.26 -2.56 -49.82
CA MET A 1 -26.46 -2.70 -48.37
C MET A 1 -25.46 -3.74 -47.88
N ALA A 2 -24.34 -3.31 -47.31
CA ALA A 2 -23.38 -4.23 -46.71
C ALA A 2 -23.87 -4.61 -45.31
N PRO A 3 -23.92 -5.90 -44.93
CA PRO A 3 -24.31 -6.31 -43.60
C PRO A 3 -23.19 -5.95 -42.63
N SER A 4 -23.53 -5.18 -41.60
CA SER A 4 -22.65 -4.85 -40.49
C SER A 4 -22.38 -6.10 -39.65
N ILE A 5 -21.37 -6.88 -40.04
CA ILE A 5 -20.89 -8.04 -39.28
C ILE A 5 -19.68 -7.57 -38.48
N ASN A 6 -19.70 -7.85 -37.18
CA ASN A 6 -18.69 -7.62 -36.14
C ASN A 6 -18.68 -6.28 -35.41
N TYR A 7 -19.80 -5.94 -34.76
CA TYR A 7 -19.71 -5.19 -33.50
C TYR A 7 -19.40 -6.19 -32.38
N SER A 8 -18.13 -6.57 -32.22
CA SER A 8 -17.74 -7.32 -31.02
C SER A 8 -17.75 -6.36 -29.84
N LEU A 9 -18.68 -6.55 -28.91
CA LEU A 9 -18.78 -5.72 -27.70
C LEU A 9 -17.74 -6.09 -26.64
N VAL A 10 -16.94 -7.13 -26.90
CA VAL A 10 -15.76 -7.51 -26.12
C VAL A 10 -14.62 -7.75 -27.11
N HIS A 11 -13.51 -7.06 -26.93
CA HIS A 11 -12.32 -7.18 -27.76
C HIS A 11 -11.17 -7.73 -26.90
N ILE A 12 -10.42 -8.68 -27.44
CA ILE A 12 -9.22 -9.22 -26.81
C ILE A 12 -8.02 -8.64 -27.56
N GLY A 13 -7.18 -7.86 -26.87
CA GLY A 13 -5.95 -7.34 -27.45
C GLY A 13 -5.01 -8.48 -27.82
N SER A 14 -4.42 -8.44 -29.02
CA SER A 14 -3.51 -9.49 -29.50
C SER A 14 -2.08 -9.35 -28.93
N GLU A 15 -1.70 -8.16 -28.46
CA GLU A 15 -0.33 -7.85 -27.99
C GLU A 15 -0.18 -7.84 -26.47
N THR A 16 -1.28 -7.61 -25.76
CA THR A 16 -1.37 -7.71 -24.30
C THR A 16 -2.61 -8.54 -24.03
N VAL A 17 -2.57 -9.49 -23.07
CA VAL A 17 -3.78 -10.20 -22.63
C VAL A 17 -4.68 -9.20 -21.88
N SER A 18 -5.31 -8.31 -22.64
CA SER A 18 -6.18 -7.23 -22.21
C SER A 18 -7.55 -7.42 -22.86
N PHE A 19 -8.58 -7.20 -22.06
CA PHE A 19 -9.97 -7.31 -22.47
C PHE A 19 -10.58 -5.91 -22.46
N ASP A 20 -11.00 -5.43 -23.63
CA ASP A 20 -11.80 -4.22 -23.73
C ASP A 20 -13.27 -4.60 -23.85
N MET A 21 -14.08 -4.16 -22.89
CA MET A 21 -15.52 -4.33 -22.95
C MET A 21 -16.18 -3.01 -23.33
N HIS A 22 -17.12 -3.05 -24.26
CA HIS A 22 -17.93 -1.90 -24.63
C HIS A 22 -18.70 -1.38 -23.40
N ARG A 23 -18.82 -0.06 -23.28
CA ARG A 23 -19.43 0.60 -22.11
C ARG A 23 -20.85 0.14 -21.81
N LEU A 24 -21.63 -0.19 -22.84
CA LEU A 24 -22.98 -0.77 -22.68
C LEU A 24 -22.93 -2.15 -22.01
N VAL A 25 -21.98 -3.01 -22.37
CA VAL A 25 -21.83 -4.32 -21.73
C VAL A 25 -21.41 -4.15 -20.27
N GLN A 26 -20.45 -3.25 -20.00
CA GLN A 26 -20.04 -2.93 -18.63
C GLN A 26 -21.22 -2.45 -17.77
N LEU A 27 -22.04 -1.54 -18.31
CA LEU A 27 -23.22 -1.03 -17.62
C LEU A 27 -24.25 -2.13 -17.37
N SER A 28 -24.61 -2.89 -18.41
CA SER A 28 -25.58 -3.98 -18.31
C SER A 28 -25.16 -5.04 -17.30
N VAL A 29 -23.88 -5.45 -17.31
CA VAL A 29 -23.33 -6.41 -16.35
C VAL A 29 -23.38 -5.85 -14.92
N ARG A 30 -22.99 -4.58 -14.71
CA ARG A 30 -23.07 -3.95 -13.39
C ARG A 30 -24.51 -3.88 -12.88
N THR A 31 -25.46 -3.41 -13.70
CA THR A 31 -26.88 -3.35 -13.31
C THR A 31 -27.46 -4.74 -13.03
N TRP A 32 -27.07 -5.76 -13.78
CA TRP A 32 -27.49 -7.14 -13.51
C TRP A 32 -26.96 -7.62 -12.15
N GLN A 33 -25.68 -7.40 -11.86
CA GLN A 33 -25.06 -7.77 -10.57
C GLN A 33 -25.69 -7.04 -9.38
N GLU A 34 -26.08 -5.78 -9.55
CA GLU A 34 -26.79 -4.99 -8.54
C GLU A 34 -28.18 -5.56 -8.25
N ILE A 35 -28.96 -5.87 -9.31
CA ILE A 35 -30.31 -6.45 -9.19
C ILE A 35 -30.27 -7.81 -8.50
N HIS A 36 -29.25 -8.62 -8.81
CA HIS A 36 -29.10 -9.96 -8.24
C HIS A 36 -28.35 -9.98 -6.91
N LEU A 37 -27.99 -8.82 -6.34
CA LEU A 37 -27.26 -8.68 -5.08
C LEU A 37 -25.90 -9.42 -5.06
N GLU A 38 -25.33 -9.72 -6.22
CA GLU A 38 -24.04 -10.42 -6.34
C GLU A 38 -22.84 -9.46 -6.41
N LEU A 39 -23.09 -8.16 -6.53
CA LEU A 39 -22.03 -7.17 -6.74
C LEU A 39 -20.94 -7.24 -5.66
N ALA A 40 -21.31 -7.38 -4.39
CA ALA A 40 -20.36 -7.45 -3.28
C ALA A 40 -19.42 -8.66 -3.41
N ARG A 41 -19.99 -9.84 -3.72
CA ARG A 41 -19.24 -11.09 -3.93
C ARG A 41 -18.23 -10.97 -5.08
N TRP A 42 -18.63 -10.36 -6.19
CA TRP A 42 -17.74 -10.19 -7.34
C TRP A 42 -16.66 -9.14 -7.09
N GLN A 43 -16.97 -8.09 -6.31
CA GLN A 43 -15.99 -7.10 -5.87
C GLN A 43 -14.95 -7.71 -4.93
N GLU A 44 -15.39 -8.50 -3.95
CA GLU A 44 -14.51 -9.22 -3.03
C GLU A 44 -13.58 -10.18 -3.80
N LYS A 45 -14.14 -10.98 -4.71
CA LYS A 45 -13.34 -11.88 -5.54
C LYS A 45 -12.33 -11.14 -6.42
N ALA A 46 -12.71 -9.99 -6.98
CA ALA A 46 -11.79 -9.15 -7.72
C ALA A 46 -10.65 -8.62 -6.83
N ARG A 47 -10.94 -8.19 -5.60
CA ARG A 47 -9.91 -7.78 -4.63
C ARG A 47 -9.00 -8.94 -4.23
N ALA A 48 -9.53 -10.12 -3.96
CA ALA A 48 -8.72 -11.30 -3.66
C ALA A 48 -7.74 -11.61 -4.82
N THR A 49 -8.22 -11.67 -6.06
CA THR A 49 -7.37 -11.88 -7.23
C THR A 49 -6.32 -10.78 -7.40
N MET A 50 -6.69 -9.51 -7.20
CA MET A 50 -5.74 -8.40 -7.24
C MET A 50 -4.68 -8.47 -6.13
N ALA A 51 -5.05 -8.93 -4.94
CA ALA A 51 -4.11 -9.12 -3.83
C ALA A 51 -3.14 -10.27 -4.10
N GLU A 52 -3.60 -11.39 -4.69
CA GLU A 52 -2.75 -12.51 -5.11
C GLU A 52 -1.79 -12.12 -6.24
N MET A 53 -2.25 -11.33 -7.20
CA MET A 53 -1.44 -10.83 -8.30
C MET A 53 -0.58 -9.61 -7.91
N SER A 54 -0.72 -9.12 -6.67
CA SER A 54 0.03 -7.95 -6.23
C SER A 54 1.51 -8.31 -6.16
N PRO A 55 2.34 -7.63 -6.96
CA PRO A 55 3.73 -8.03 -7.02
C PRO A 55 4.50 -7.71 -5.75
N ASN A 56 5.60 -8.45 -5.58
CA ASN A 56 6.45 -8.49 -4.39
C ASN A 56 7.17 -7.15 -4.08
N GLY A 57 6.99 -6.12 -4.92
CA GLY A 57 7.66 -4.82 -4.78
C GLY A 57 9.08 -4.81 -5.34
N GLU A 58 9.39 -5.69 -6.30
CA GLU A 58 10.64 -5.67 -7.07
C GLU A 58 10.48 -4.85 -8.35
N TYR A 59 11.58 -4.27 -8.86
CA TYR A 59 11.53 -3.41 -10.07
C TYR A 59 11.02 -4.15 -11.31
N GLU A 60 11.19 -5.47 -11.38
CA GLU A 60 10.70 -6.31 -12.49
C GLU A 60 9.18 -6.33 -12.59
N SER A 61 8.48 -5.95 -11.52
CA SER A 61 7.02 -5.95 -11.44
C SER A 61 6.35 -4.62 -11.76
N TRP A 62 7.11 -3.68 -12.31
CA TRP A 62 6.66 -2.30 -12.49
C TRP A 62 5.51 -2.21 -13.52
N THR A 63 5.55 -3.05 -14.54
CA THR A 63 4.52 -3.21 -15.57
C THR A 63 3.20 -3.71 -15.00
N GLU A 64 3.26 -4.69 -14.11
CA GLU A 64 2.12 -5.30 -13.44
C GLU A 64 1.46 -4.29 -12.51
N CYS A 65 2.25 -3.55 -11.72
CA CYS A 65 1.75 -2.48 -10.88
C CYS A 65 1.04 -1.39 -11.69
N LYS A 66 1.62 -0.99 -12.83
CA LYS A 66 1.01 0.02 -13.72
C LYS A 66 -0.35 -0.45 -14.22
N ARG A 67 -0.46 -1.72 -14.61
CA ARG A 67 -1.70 -2.32 -15.08
C ARG A 67 -2.73 -2.45 -13.95
N LEU A 68 -2.27 -2.78 -12.74
CA LEU A 68 -3.13 -2.97 -11.57
C LEU A 68 -3.71 -1.66 -11.03
N LEU A 69 -2.96 -0.56 -11.08
CA LEU A 69 -3.31 0.72 -10.45
C LEU A 69 -4.76 1.22 -10.73
N PRO A 70 -5.26 1.31 -11.98
CA PRO A 70 -6.63 1.76 -12.23
C PRO A 70 -7.68 0.82 -11.63
N HIS A 71 -7.41 -0.50 -11.64
CA HIS A 71 -8.31 -1.49 -11.03
C HIS A 71 -8.30 -1.39 -9.50
N ALA A 72 -7.12 -1.18 -8.91
CA ALA A 72 -6.98 -0.94 -7.48
C ALA A 72 -7.73 0.31 -7.04
N GLN A 73 -7.58 1.44 -7.75
CA GLN A 73 -8.26 2.70 -7.42
C GLN A 73 -9.80 2.55 -7.40
N GLU A 74 -10.37 1.75 -8.29
CA GLU A 74 -11.80 1.46 -8.32
C GLU A 74 -12.20 0.42 -7.26
N GLY A 75 -11.46 -0.70 -7.19
CA GLY A 75 -11.81 -1.86 -6.38
C GLY A 75 -11.69 -1.64 -4.87
N VAL A 76 -10.82 -0.71 -4.45
CA VAL A 76 -10.64 -0.36 -3.03
C VAL A 76 -11.60 0.73 -2.57
N LYS A 77 -12.51 1.26 -3.40
CA LYS A 77 -13.50 2.27 -2.97
C LYS A 77 -14.35 1.71 -1.81
N PRO A 78 -14.74 2.54 -0.83
CA PRO A 78 -15.54 2.07 0.30
C PRO A 78 -16.86 1.45 -0.18
N SER A 79 -17.07 0.16 0.08
CA SER A 79 -18.37 -0.52 -0.05
C SER A 79 -19.03 -0.60 1.33
N PHE A 80 -20.37 -0.66 1.36
CA PHE A 80 -21.14 -0.64 2.61
C PHE A 80 -21.01 -1.91 3.47
N ASN A 81 -20.43 -2.99 2.93
CA ASN A 81 -20.12 -4.23 3.65
C ASN A 81 -18.71 -4.67 3.25
N THR A 82 -17.76 -4.61 4.19
CA THR A 82 -16.40 -5.13 4.03
C THR A 82 -16.14 -6.08 5.19
N ASP A 83 -16.02 -7.36 4.86
CA ASP A 83 -15.60 -8.40 5.81
C ASP A 83 -14.12 -8.20 6.17
N GLU A 84 -13.64 -8.85 7.24
CA GLU A 84 -12.26 -8.68 7.72
C GLU A 84 -11.22 -9.13 6.68
N ASP A 85 -11.42 -10.29 6.05
CA ASP A 85 -10.53 -10.80 4.99
C ASP A 85 -10.48 -9.88 3.77
N ASP A 86 -11.64 -9.36 3.39
CA ASP A 86 -11.77 -8.41 2.29
C ASP A 86 -11.00 -7.12 2.56
N SER A 87 -11.06 -6.63 3.80
CA SER A 87 -10.28 -5.46 4.26
C SER A 87 -8.75 -5.73 4.31
N MET A 88 -8.30 -6.98 4.49
CA MET A 88 -6.87 -7.35 4.42
C MET A 88 -6.35 -7.36 2.98
N ASN A 89 -7.09 -7.95 2.05
CA ASN A 89 -6.77 -7.89 0.62
C ASN A 89 -6.67 -6.44 0.14
N ASP A 90 -7.65 -5.64 0.56
CA ASP A 90 -7.70 -4.20 0.37
C ASP A 90 -6.44 -3.48 0.88
N ALA A 91 -5.96 -3.81 2.08
CA ALA A 91 -4.75 -3.21 2.65
C ALA A 91 -3.47 -3.61 1.88
N THR A 92 -3.42 -4.83 1.36
CA THR A 92 -2.33 -5.33 0.52
C THR A 92 -2.27 -4.57 -0.81
N ILE A 93 -3.39 -4.48 -1.52
CA ILE A 93 -3.49 -3.74 -2.79
C ILE A 93 -3.06 -2.27 -2.59
N LEU A 94 -3.59 -1.60 -1.56
CA LEU A 94 -3.23 -0.22 -1.23
C LEU A 94 -1.75 -0.06 -0.90
N SER A 95 -1.15 -1.04 -0.23
CA SER A 95 0.29 -1.01 0.09
C SER A 95 1.15 -1.11 -1.18
N THR A 96 0.78 -1.99 -2.10
CA THR A 96 1.49 -2.22 -3.36
C THR A 96 1.36 -1.01 -4.29
N CYS A 97 0.16 -0.46 -4.46
CA CYS A 97 -0.04 0.77 -5.23
C CYS A 97 0.68 1.97 -4.58
N GLY A 98 0.65 2.06 -3.25
CA GLY A 98 1.40 3.10 -2.52
C GLY A 98 2.91 2.99 -2.73
N TRP A 99 3.47 1.78 -2.75
CA TRP A 99 4.88 1.56 -3.10
C TRP A 99 5.21 2.02 -4.52
N TYR A 100 4.40 1.60 -5.49
CA TYR A 100 4.57 1.95 -6.90
C TYR A 100 4.55 3.47 -7.12
N LEU A 101 3.55 4.16 -6.54
CA LEU A 101 3.40 5.61 -6.66
C LEU A 101 4.55 6.36 -5.97
N HIS A 102 5.02 5.86 -4.82
CA HIS A 102 6.18 6.41 -4.13
C HIS A 102 7.43 6.34 -5.01
N ARG A 103 7.67 5.20 -5.65
CA ARG A 103 8.80 5.03 -6.59
C ARG A 103 8.71 5.92 -7.82
N GLN A 104 7.50 6.29 -8.25
CA GLN A 104 7.27 7.23 -9.34
C GLN A 104 7.41 8.71 -8.95
N GLY A 105 7.54 9.00 -7.66
CA GLY A 105 7.54 10.38 -7.16
C GLY A 105 6.14 10.99 -7.01
N ALA A 106 5.08 10.21 -7.21
CA ALA A 106 3.70 10.63 -6.96
C ALA A 106 3.37 10.54 -5.46
N TYR A 107 4.05 11.38 -4.65
CA TYR A 107 4.05 11.26 -3.20
C TYR A 107 2.68 11.48 -2.55
N PHE A 108 1.86 12.40 -3.10
CA PHE A 108 0.51 12.66 -2.58
C PHE A 108 -0.41 11.46 -2.74
N ASP A 109 -0.43 10.85 -3.94
CA ASP A 109 -1.23 9.65 -4.20
C ASP A 109 -0.70 8.46 -3.39
N ALA A 110 0.63 8.34 -3.25
CA ALA A 110 1.26 7.31 -2.43
C ALA A 110 0.84 7.41 -0.96
N GLU A 111 0.80 8.63 -0.40
CA GLU A 111 0.37 8.85 0.99
C GLU A 111 -1.09 8.44 1.18
N ALA A 112 -1.98 8.87 0.26
CA ALA A 112 -3.39 8.51 0.34
C ALA A 112 -3.57 6.98 0.38
N MET A 113 -2.83 6.23 -0.44
CA MET A 113 -2.88 4.77 -0.46
C MET A 113 -2.28 4.16 0.81
N ARG A 114 -1.09 4.59 1.23
CA ARG A 114 -0.41 4.07 2.43
C ARG A 114 -1.18 4.35 3.72
N ARG A 115 -1.78 5.54 3.85
CA ARG A 115 -2.57 5.93 5.04
C ARG A 115 -3.81 5.05 5.17
N ARG A 116 -4.50 4.77 4.07
CA ARG A 116 -5.65 3.83 4.05
C ARG A 116 -5.23 2.40 4.39
N ALA A 117 -4.10 1.94 3.86
CA ALA A 117 -3.56 0.61 4.20
C ALA A 117 -3.21 0.49 5.69
N PHE A 118 -2.60 1.53 6.27
CA PHE A 118 -2.27 1.60 7.69
C PHE A 118 -3.52 1.52 8.57
N VAL A 119 -4.54 2.36 8.30
CA VAL A 119 -5.79 2.37 9.07
C VAL A 119 -6.50 1.02 9.00
N ARG A 120 -6.54 0.39 7.82
CA ARG A 120 -7.13 -0.95 7.65
C ARG A 120 -6.40 -1.99 8.50
N ARG A 121 -5.07 -2.09 8.39
CA ARG A 121 -4.28 -3.06 9.18
C ARG A 121 -4.41 -2.80 10.69
N ALA A 122 -4.33 -1.55 11.12
CA ALA A 122 -4.50 -1.20 12.53
C ALA A 122 -5.88 -1.62 13.08
N LYS A 123 -6.94 -1.51 12.27
CA LYS A 123 -8.29 -1.92 12.66
C LYS A 123 -8.45 -3.44 12.77
N MET A 124 -7.88 -4.21 11.85
CA MET A 124 -8.13 -5.67 11.77
C MET A 124 -7.19 -6.49 12.65
N ILE A 125 -5.89 -6.21 12.58
CA ILE A 125 -4.86 -7.02 13.24
C ILE A 125 -4.19 -6.28 14.41
N GLY A 126 -4.63 -5.06 14.68
CA GLY A 126 -4.16 -4.24 15.79
C GLY A 126 -2.94 -3.36 15.46
N PRO A 127 -2.68 -2.34 16.29
CA PRO A 127 -1.60 -1.36 16.08
C PRO A 127 -0.20 -1.95 16.28
N GLU A 128 -0.06 -3.00 17.10
CA GLU A 128 1.23 -3.59 17.45
C GLU A 128 1.69 -4.70 16.48
N HIS A 129 0.82 -5.13 15.56
CA HIS A 129 1.15 -6.22 14.63
C HIS A 129 2.29 -5.82 13.68
N PRO A 130 3.26 -6.71 13.39
CA PRO A 130 4.39 -6.41 12.51
C PRO A 130 4.00 -5.77 11.17
N TYR A 131 2.94 -6.25 10.52
CA TYR A 131 2.43 -5.64 9.29
C TYR A 131 1.85 -4.23 9.46
N THR A 132 1.26 -3.90 10.62
CA THR A 132 0.81 -2.53 10.92
C THR A 132 2.01 -1.61 11.14
N LEU A 133 3.02 -2.07 11.88
CA LEU A 133 4.27 -1.34 12.09
C LEU A 133 5.06 -1.15 10.79
N ALA A 134 5.04 -2.14 9.89
CA ALA A 134 5.60 -2.02 8.55
C ALA A 134 4.85 -0.95 7.73
N SER A 135 3.51 -0.95 7.76
CA SER A 135 2.70 0.11 7.13
C SER A 135 3.02 1.50 7.68
N ALA A 136 3.15 1.64 9.00
CA ALA A 136 3.51 2.92 9.63
C ALA A 136 4.87 3.42 9.14
N ASN A 137 5.87 2.54 9.08
CA ASN A 137 7.20 2.88 8.55
C ASN A 137 7.13 3.32 7.08
N GLN A 138 6.38 2.61 6.25
CA GLN A 138 6.21 2.96 4.84
C GLN A 138 5.45 4.29 4.65
N LEU A 139 4.47 4.58 5.49
CA LEU A 139 3.79 5.88 5.50
C LEU A 139 4.76 6.99 5.92
N GLY A 140 5.60 6.76 6.94
CA GLY A 140 6.66 7.69 7.35
C GLY A 140 7.63 8.04 6.23
N LEU A 141 8.01 7.07 5.40
CA LEU A 141 8.93 7.29 4.26
C LEU A 141 8.31 8.20 3.20
N VAL A 142 7.01 8.03 2.92
CA VAL A 142 6.29 8.88 1.97
C VAL A 142 6.13 10.30 2.53
N LEU A 143 5.82 10.44 3.82
CA LEU A 143 5.73 11.74 4.51
C LEU A 143 7.07 12.49 4.52
N ASP A 144 8.19 11.78 4.77
CA ASP A 144 9.54 12.35 4.66
C ASP A 144 9.86 12.83 3.24
N SER A 145 9.38 12.10 2.23
CA SER A 145 9.54 12.50 0.81
C SER A 145 8.71 13.74 0.46
N GLN A 146 7.68 14.07 1.24
CA GLN A 146 6.87 15.29 1.13
C GLN A 146 7.31 16.40 2.09
N GLU A 147 8.42 16.23 2.81
CA GLU A 147 8.91 17.19 3.81
C GLU A 147 7.95 17.39 5.00
N LYS A 148 7.00 16.48 5.21
CA LYS A 148 6.10 16.46 6.37
C LYS A 148 6.79 15.80 7.57
N TYR A 149 7.84 16.43 8.04
CA TYR A 149 8.78 15.80 8.96
C TYR A 149 8.16 15.48 10.32
N GLU A 150 7.30 16.33 10.87
CA GLU A 150 6.67 16.10 12.17
C GLU A 150 5.74 14.87 12.14
N GLU A 151 4.95 14.71 11.08
CA GLU A 151 4.10 13.53 10.90
C GLU A 151 4.91 12.26 10.66
N ALA A 152 5.99 12.34 9.87
CA ALA A 152 6.89 11.21 9.66
C ALA A 152 7.54 10.75 10.97
N GLU A 153 7.95 11.70 11.83
CA GLU A 153 8.56 11.40 13.13
C GLU A 153 7.59 10.66 14.04
N ALA A 154 6.32 11.10 14.07
CA ALA A 154 5.28 10.44 14.85
C ALA A 154 5.07 8.98 14.41
N MET A 155 5.02 8.74 13.09
CA MET A 155 4.88 7.37 12.55
C MET A 155 6.06 6.46 12.93
N TYR A 156 7.31 6.97 12.83
CA TYR A 156 8.48 6.18 13.21
C TYR A 156 8.59 5.94 14.71
N ARG A 157 8.28 6.94 15.54
CA ARG A 157 8.32 6.80 17.00
C ARG A 157 7.31 5.79 17.52
N GLN A 158 6.08 5.83 16.99
CA GLN A 158 5.06 4.83 17.33
C GLN A 158 5.54 3.42 16.98
N GLY A 159 6.15 3.25 15.81
CA GLY A 159 6.71 1.96 15.40
C GLY A 159 7.88 1.50 16.27
N LEU A 160 8.75 2.44 16.65
CA LEU A 160 9.93 2.18 17.46
C LEU A 160 9.58 1.70 18.87
N GLU A 161 8.64 2.35 19.55
CA GLU A 161 8.24 1.99 20.91
C GLU A 161 7.75 0.53 20.98
N VAL A 162 6.92 0.13 20.01
CA VAL A 162 6.41 -1.25 19.94
C VAL A 162 7.54 -2.24 19.62
N ARG A 163 8.41 -1.91 18.66
CA ARG A 163 9.54 -2.79 18.28
C ARG A 163 10.54 -2.97 19.41
N GLU A 164 10.87 -1.91 20.14
CA GLU A 164 11.73 -1.97 21.32
C GLU A 164 11.15 -2.89 22.40
N LYS A 165 9.83 -2.82 22.63
CA LYS A 165 9.14 -3.66 23.61
C LYS A 165 9.04 -5.13 23.20
N LEU A 166 8.75 -5.41 21.92
CA LEU A 166 8.48 -6.77 21.44
C LEU A 166 9.73 -7.51 20.95
N LEU A 167 10.64 -6.81 20.27
CA LEU A 167 11.79 -7.38 19.58
C LEU A 167 13.12 -7.06 20.27
N GLY A 168 13.09 -6.07 21.18
CA GLY A 168 14.29 -5.55 21.82
C GLY A 168 15.01 -4.49 20.99
N PRO A 169 15.97 -3.79 21.63
CA PRO A 169 16.73 -2.69 21.01
C PRO A 169 17.68 -3.14 19.89
N GLU A 170 18.18 -4.37 19.94
CA GLU A 170 19.19 -4.92 19.02
C GLU A 170 18.59 -5.48 17.72
N ASN A 171 17.26 -5.59 17.64
CA ASN A 171 16.61 -6.10 16.44
C ASN A 171 16.82 -5.14 15.25
N LEU A 172 17.07 -5.69 14.06
CA LEU A 172 17.30 -4.91 12.84
C LEU A 172 16.14 -3.94 12.52
N ASP A 173 14.90 -4.33 12.78
CA ASP A 173 13.74 -3.46 12.55
C ASP A 173 13.69 -2.29 13.55
N THR A 174 14.13 -2.52 14.78
CA THR A 174 14.28 -1.48 15.81
C THR A 174 15.38 -0.51 15.41
N ILE A 175 16.56 -1.02 15.04
CA ILE A 175 17.70 -0.22 14.57
C ILE A 175 17.33 0.62 13.34
N ASN A 176 16.62 0.04 12.37
CA ASN A 176 16.14 0.76 11.19
C ASN A 176 15.20 1.91 11.56
N SER A 177 14.32 1.70 12.54
CA SER A 177 13.41 2.74 13.02
C SER A 177 14.16 3.91 13.68
N VAL A 178 15.18 3.61 14.50
CA VAL A 178 16.06 4.63 15.10
C VAL A 178 16.82 5.42 14.02
N ASN A 179 17.36 4.73 13.01
CA ASN A 179 18.06 5.36 11.90
C ASN A 179 17.16 6.30 11.08
N ASN A 180 15.91 5.89 10.82
CA ASN A 180 14.93 6.73 10.12
C ASN A 180 14.62 8.02 10.90
N ILE A 181 14.49 7.94 12.22
CA ILE A 181 14.30 9.13 13.06
C ILE A 181 15.55 10.02 13.06
N GLY A 182 16.75 9.44 13.16
CA GLY A 182 18.01 10.19 13.05
C GLY A 182 18.13 10.95 11.73
N HIS A 183 17.76 10.30 10.61
CA HIS A 183 17.76 10.91 9.29
C HIS A 183 16.80 12.10 9.19
N LEU A 184 15.61 11.94 9.75
CA LEU A 184 14.59 12.97 9.78
C LEU A 184 15.00 14.19 10.62
N LEU A 185 15.55 13.95 11.81
CA LEU A 185 16.08 15.00 12.68
C LEU A 185 17.22 15.77 12.01
N ARG A 186 18.06 15.08 11.22
CA ARG A 186 19.12 15.72 10.44
C ARG A 186 18.54 16.64 9.36
N LYS A 187 17.49 16.21 8.64
CA LYS A 187 16.79 17.05 7.65
C LYS A 187 16.16 18.30 8.28
N GLN A 188 15.68 18.19 9.51
CA GLN A 188 15.17 19.32 10.31
C GLN A 188 16.27 20.23 10.91
N GLY A 189 17.57 19.92 10.69
CA GLY A 189 18.69 20.67 11.28
C GLY A 189 18.95 20.39 12.77
N LYS A 190 18.27 19.40 13.37
CA LYS A 190 18.43 18.99 14.79
C LYS A 190 19.61 18.03 14.94
N PHE A 191 20.82 18.49 14.57
CA PHE A 191 22.00 17.63 14.46
C PHE A 191 22.37 16.90 15.76
N ALA A 192 22.29 17.56 16.92
CA ALA A 192 22.60 16.93 18.20
C ALA A 192 21.66 15.75 18.53
N MET A 193 20.36 15.89 18.22
CA MET A 193 19.38 14.82 18.42
C MET A 193 19.56 13.70 17.39
N ALA A 194 19.88 14.05 16.14
CA ALA A 194 20.19 13.08 15.09
C ALA A 194 21.42 12.23 15.45
N GLU A 195 22.47 12.87 15.94
CA GLU A 195 23.69 12.19 16.40
C GLU A 195 23.39 11.24 17.56
N ALA A 196 22.57 11.66 18.54
CA ALA A 196 22.14 10.79 19.63
C ALA A 196 21.41 9.53 19.11
N MET A 197 20.53 9.67 18.12
CA MET A 197 19.86 8.54 17.50
C MET A 197 20.83 7.62 16.75
N TYR A 198 21.75 8.17 15.96
CA TYR A 198 22.74 7.35 15.25
C TYR A 198 23.68 6.61 16.20
N ARG A 199 24.16 7.26 17.27
CA ARG A 199 24.96 6.60 18.30
C ARG A 199 24.19 5.47 18.97
N ARG A 200 22.89 5.68 19.26
CA ARG A 200 22.01 4.64 19.81
C ARG A 200 21.93 3.43 18.86
N ALA A 201 21.69 3.67 17.57
CA ALA A 201 21.65 2.61 16.55
C ALA A 201 22.99 1.87 16.41
N SER A 202 24.13 2.58 16.44
CA SER A 202 25.46 1.96 16.38
C SER A 202 25.82 1.17 17.63
N CYS A 203 25.43 1.62 18.82
CA CYS A 203 25.68 0.93 20.08
C CYS A 203 24.95 -0.43 20.12
N TYR A 204 23.71 -0.50 19.63
CA TYR A 204 22.96 -1.75 19.50
C TYR A 204 23.62 -2.73 18.52
N GLY A 205 24.28 -2.25 17.46
CA GLY A 205 25.05 -3.11 16.55
C GLY A 205 26.39 -3.60 17.11
N GLN A 206 26.98 -2.87 18.06
CA GLN A 206 28.31 -3.16 18.64
C GLN A 206 28.28 -4.08 19.86
N GLN A 207 27.15 -4.21 20.56
CA GLN A 207 27.01 -5.17 21.67
C GLN A 207 27.04 -6.65 21.22
N CYS A 208 27.05 -6.91 19.90
CA CYS A 208 27.18 -8.23 19.26
C CYS A 208 28.61 -8.60 18.79
N GLN A 209 29.63 -7.79 19.08
CA GLN A 209 31.06 -8.09 18.80
C GLN A 209 31.85 -8.29 20.09
#